data_AF-A0A158P9E2-F1
#
_entry.id   AF-A0A158P9E2-F1
#
_cell.length_a   1.000
_cell.length_b   1.000
_cell.length_c   1.000
_cell.angle_alpha   90.00
_cell.angle_beta   90.00
_cell.angle_gamma   90.00
#
_symmetry.space_group_name_H-M   'P 1'
#
loop_
_entity.id
_entity.type
_entity.pdbx_description
1 polymer ?
#
loop_
_entity_poly.entity_id
_entity_poly.type
_entity_poly.pdbx_seq_one_letter_code
_entity_poly.pdbx_strand_id
1 'polypeptide(L)'
;MLMCAVIITLEVECVCQPMLYRGCGGNENKFDSVADCSETCGKKIARNETDLATEKHGLVVDECNIPTDADGLDVAKTCEDGCLVNYRCNENNKCCPTKDYICSLPVTSGSEITVLKHYGRYAHQPHLRNCIRFSYFGSGGNFNNFRTYIDCKRFCMES
;
A
#
# COMPACT_ATOMS: atom_id res chain seq x y z
N MET A 1 -4.78 25.72 10.39
CA MET A 1 -4.82 24.27 10.13
C MET A 1 -3.74 23.93 9.11
N LEU A 2 -2.87 23.00 9.45
CA LEU A 2 -1.75 22.51 8.64
C LEU A 2 -1.90 21.01 8.42
N MET A 3 -1.39 20.52 7.29
CA MET A 3 -1.17 19.09 7.02
C MET A 3 0.31 18.83 6.79
N CYS A 4 0.75 17.64 7.17
CA CYS A 4 1.97 17.05 6.70
C CYS A 4 1.79 16.57 5.25
N ALA A 5 2.64 17.05 4.34
CA ALA A 5 2.71 16.57 2.97
C ALA A 5 4.12 16.02 2.72
N VAL A 6 4.20 14.86 2.08
CA VAL A 6 5.46 14.37 1.53
C VAL A 6 5.59 14.96 0.14
N ILE A 7 6.57 15.83 -0.06
CA ILE A 7 6.85 16.41 -1.38
C ILE A 7 8.04 15.65 -1.97
N ILE A 8 7.85 15.10 -3.16
CA ILE A 8 8.92 14.44 -3.90
C ILE A 8 9.69 15.53 -4.65
N THR A 9 10.66 16.11 -3.97
CA THR A 9 11.72 16.95 -4.56
C THR A 9 13.00 16.12 -4.68
N LEU A 10 14.10 16.71 -5.16
CA LEU A 10 15.41 16.04 -5.24
C LEU A 10 15.89 15.50 -3.88
N GLU A 11 15.26 15.95 -2.78
CA GLU A 11 15.29 15.36 -1.45
C GLU A 11 13.84 15.06 -1.00
N VAL A 12 13.61 13.91 -0.34
CA VAL A 12 12.30 13.57 0.25
C VAL A 12 12.14 14.36 1.53
N GLU A 13 11.27 15.37 1.51
CA GLU A 13 11.02 16.21 2.67
C GLU A 13 9.55 16.09 3.12
N CYS A 14 9.36 15.95 4.44
CA CYS A 14 8.06 16.13 5.06
C CYS A 14 7.85 17.61 5.34
N VAL A 15 6.94 18.25 4.60
CA VAL A 15 6.68 19.69 4.67
C VAL A 15 5.29 19.95 5.25
N CYS A 16 5.21 20.92 6.15
CA CYS A 16 3.95 21.39 6.72
C CYS A 16 3.31 22.44 5.82
N GLN A 17 2.14 22.13 5.25
CA GLN A 17 1.42 23.01 4.34
C GLN A 17 0.08 23.46 4.94
N PRO A 18 -0.31 24.74 4.79
CA PRO A 18 -1.60 25.23 5.26
C PRO A 18 -2.74 24.59 4.46
N MET A 19 -3.86 24.33 5.13
CA MET A 19 -5.07 23.80 4.50
C MET A 19 -6.33 24.53 4.93
N LEU A 20 -7.35 24.50 4.07
CA LEU A 20 -8.69 24.98 4.40
C LEU A 20 -9.51 23.85 5.03
N TYR A 21 -9.78 23.96 6.34
CA TYR A 21 -10.70 23.07 7.05
C TYR A 21 -12.04 23.75 7.29
N ARG A 22 -13.13 23.15 6.80
CA ARG A 22 -14.48 23.75 6.83
C ARG A 22 -15.30 23.45 8.08
N GLY A 23 -14.75 22.73 9.06
CA GLY A 23 -15.34 22.64 10.40
C GLY A 23 -15.98 21.31 10.81
N CYS A 24 -15.87 20.23 10.03
CA CYS A 24 -16.22 18.88 10.49
C CYS A 24 -15.57 17.78 9.63
N GLY A 25 -15.38 16.59 10.20
CA GLY A 25 -14.73 15.45 9.52
C GLY A 25 -13.20 15.59 9.45
N GLY A 26 -12.58 14.88 8.49
CA GLY A 26 -11.13 14.88 8.26
C GLY A 26 -10.42 13.65 8.81
N ASN A 27 -9.09 13.68 8.82
CA ASN A 27 -8.23 12.66 9.41
C ASN A 27 -7.26 13.30 10.42
N GLU A 28 -6.39 12.49 11.03
CA GLU A 28 -5.42 12.93 12.05
C GLU A 28 -4.31 13.83 11.49
N ASN A 29 -4.19 14.01 10.16
CA ASN A 29 -3.19 14.87 9.53
C ASN A 29 -3.63 16.34 9.51
N LYS A 30 -3.98 16.87 10.68
CA LYS A 30 -4.53 18.22 10.86
C LYS A 30 -3.99 18.83 12.16
N PHE A 31 -3.18 19.86 12.01
CA PHE A 31 -2.47 20.50 13.13
C PHE A 31 -2.82 21.98 13.23
N ASP A 32 -2.89 22.49 14.45
CA ASP A 32 -3.19 23.90 14.72
C ASP A 32 -1.95 24.79 14.65
N SER A 33 -0.75 24.22 14.83
CA SER A 33 0.51 24.93 14.78
C SER A 33 1.54 24.27 13.86
N VAL A 34 2.50 25.07 13.37
CA VAL A 34 3.65 24.58 12.60
C VAL A 34 4.53 23.69 13.48
N ALA A 35 4.66 23.98 14.77
CA ALA A 35 5.44 23.17 15.70
C ALA A 35 4.87 21.74 15.82
N ASP A 36 3.57 21.60 16.06
CA ASP A 36 2.92 20.28 16.19
C ASP A 36 2.99 19.50 14.86
N CYS A 37 2.79 20.20 13.74
CA CYS A 37 2.92 19.62 12.42
C CYS A 37 4.36 19.15 12.14
N SER A 38 5.37 20.00 12.38
CA SER A 38 6.76 19.71 12.09
C SER A 38 7.33 18.64 13.02
N GLU A 39 6.91 18.59 14.28
CA GLU A 39 7.29 17.51 15.20
C GLU A 39 6.72 16.17 14.74
N THR A 40 5.46 16.16 14.30
CA THR A 40 4.79 14.95 13.80
C THR A 40 5.35 14.51 12.45
N CYS A 41 5.63 15.46 11.54
CA CYS A 41 6.27 15.23 10.24
C CYS A 41 7.72 14.72 10.37
N GLY A 42 8.50 15.31 11.28
CA GLY A 42 9.93 15.04 11.44
C GLY A 42 10.26 13.69 12.09
N LYS A 43 9.29 13.09 12.79
CA LYS A 43 9.43 11.75 13.40
C LYS A 43 9.48 10.61 12.38
N LYS A 44 9.36 10.86 11.06
CA LYS A 44 9.37 9.82 10.02
C LYS A 44 10.32 10.03 8.82
N ILE A 45 11.37 10.84 8.95
CA ILE A 45 12.54 10.76 8.05
C ILE A 45 13.85 10.63 8.85
N ALA A 46 13.79 9.93 9.98
CA ALA A 46 14.93 9.22 10.55
C ALA A 46 14.60 7.72 10.52
N ARG A 47 14.32 7.20 9.31
CA ARG A 47 14.55 5.79 9.04
C ARG A 47 16.06 5.65 8.97
N ASN A 48 16.68 5.25 10.07
CA ASN A 48 18.09 4.86 10.06
C ASN A 48 18.29 3.86 8.91
N GLU A 49 19.20 4.18 7.99
CA GLU A 49 19.65 3.27 6.93
C GLU A 49 20.29 1.98 7.47
N THR A 50 20.41 1.84 8.80
CA THR A 50 20.85 0.62 9.48
C THR A 50 19.71 -0.31 9.93
N ASP A 51 18.43 0.01 9.72
CA ASP A 51 17.30 -0.92 9.96
C ASP A 51 16.74 -1.57 8.66
N LEU A 52 17.35 -1.32 7.50
CA LEU A 52 16.92 -1.86 6.20
C LEU A 52 17.30 -3.34 5.98
N ALA A 53 17.48 -4.11 7.06
CA ALA A 53 17.75 -5.54 7.00
C ALA A 53 16.93 -6.40 7.99
N THR A 54 15.94 -5.85 8.71
CA THR A 54 15.26 -6.65 9.75
C THR A 54 13.74 -6.49 9.88
N GLU A 55 13.02 -5.90 8.92
CA GLU A 55 11.54 -5.88 8.92
C GLU A 55 10.92 -6.37 7.59
N LYS A 56 11.34 -7.55 7.12
CA LYS A 56 10.59 -8.34 6.10
C LYS A 56 9.90 -9.56 6.70
N HIS A 57 9.75 -9.62 8.02
CA HIS A 57 9.07 -10.72 8.68
C HIS A 57 7.60 -10.34 8.89
N GLY A 58 6.68 -11.21 8.48
CA GLY A 58 5.25 -11.00 8.74
C GLY A 58 4.51 -10.11 7.74
N LEU A 59 5.05 -9.85 6.55
CA LEU A 59 4.30 -9.13 5.51
C LEU A 59 3.08 -9.93 5.07
N VAL A 60 1.98 -9.23 4.77
CA VAL A 60 0.72 -9.83 4.30
C VAL A 60 0.97 -10.72 3.07
N VAL A 61 1.82 -10.28 2.14
CA VAL A 61 2.10 -11.05 0.93
C VAL A 61 2.77 -12.39 1.21
N ASP A 62 3.67 -12.44 2.20
CA ASP A 62 4.41 -13.65 2.57
C ASP A 62 3.55 -14.56 3.46
N GLU A 63 2.96 -14.01 4.52
CA GLU A 63 2.12 -14.75 5.48
C GLU A 63 0.85 -15.35 4.85
N CYS A 64 0.33 -14.67 3.82
CA CYS A 64 -0.88 -15.08 3.12
C CYS A 64 -0.60 -15.73 1.77
N ASN A 65 0.68 -15.90 1.41
CA ASN A 65 1.13 -16.50 0.15
C ASN A 65 0.42 -15.88 -1.07
N ILE A 66 0.36 -14.55 -1.14
CA ILE A 66 -0.33 -13.82 -2.21
C ILE A 66 0.66 -13.65 -3.37
N PRO A 67 0.33 -14.11 -4.59
CA PRO A 67 1.23 -14.03 -5.74
C PRO A 67 1.21 -12.64 -6.37
N THR A 68 1.54 -11.62 -5.59
CA THR A 68 1.52 -10.20 -5.99
C THR A 68 2.92 -9.61 -5.93
N ASP A 69 3.20 -8.67 -6.84
CA ASP A 69 4.45 -7.91 -6.90
C ASP A 69 4.27 -6.48 -6.39
N ALA A 70 3.15 -6.20 -5.72
CA ALA A 70 2.95 -4.95 -5.01
C ALA A 70 3.98 -4.81 -3.89
N ASP A 71 4.69 -3.69 -3.88
CA ASP A 71 5.66 -3.34 -2.85
C ASP A 71 4.89 -2.67 -1.69
N GLY A 72 4.07 -3.48 -1.03
CA GLY A 72 3.30 -3.10 0.14
C GLY A 72 4.05 -3.45 1.42
N LEU A 73 4.29 -2.48 2.28
CA LEU A 73 4.82 -2.68 3.64
C LEU A 73 3.72 -3.09 4.63
N ASP A 74 2.66 -3.71 4.14
CA ASP A 74 1.51 -4.11 4.95
C ASP A 74 1.88 -5.35 5.76
N VAL A 75 1.97 -5.18 7.09
CA VAL A 75 2.23 -6.27 8.04
C VAL A 75 0.92 -6.99 8.37
N ALA A 76 0.95 -8.32 8.39
CA ALA A 76 -0.20 -9.15 8.69
C ALA A 76 -0.57 -9.06 10.19
N LYS A 77 -1.76 -8.52 10.46
CA LYS A 77 -2.32 -8.43 11.82
C LYS A 77 -2.74 -9.79 12.34
N THR A 78 -2.74 -9.98 13.66
CA THR A 78 -3.31 -11.17 14.29
C THR A 78 -4.84 -11.12 14.30
N CYS A 79 -5.49 -12.28 14.48
CA CYS A 79 -6.95 -12.38 14.42
C CYS A 79 -7.61 -12.45 15.81
N GLU A 80 -6.91 -12.13 16.90
CA GLU A 80 -7.43 -12.26 18.26
C GLU A 80 -8.73 -11.45 18.46
N ASP A 81 -8.79 -10.25 17.89
CA ASP A 81 -9.97 -9.37 17.87
C ASP A 81 -10.82 -9.53 16.60
N GLY A 82 -10.59 -10.59 15.84
CA GLY A 82 -11.15 -10.78 14.50
C GLY A 82 -10.41 -10.00 13.41
N CYS A 83 -10.82 -10.22 12.16
CA CYS A 83 -10.21 -9.57 10.99
C CYS A 83 -11.10 -8.46 10.43
N LEU A 84 -10.46 -7.52 9.73
CA LEU A 84 -11.16 -6.48 8.97
C LEU A 84 -12.11 -7.09 7.92
N VAL A 85 -13.08 -6.29 7.47
CA VAL A 85 -13.94 -6.65 6.35
C VAL A 85 -13.09 -7.03 5.15
N ASN A 86 -13.46 -8.11 4.45
CA ASN A 86 -12.72 -8.70 3.34
C ASN A 86 -11.39 -9.38 3.69
N TYR A 87 -11.12 -9.58 4.97
CA TYR A 87 -10.03 -10.44 5.44
C TYR A 87 -10.60 -11.71 6.09
N ARG A 88 -9.79 -12.74 6.15
CA ARG A 88 -10.05 -14.03 6.81
C ARG A 88 -8.83 -14.42 7.62
N CYS A 89 -9.05 -15.06 8.75
CA CYS A 89 -7.94 -15.58 9.53
C CYS A 89 -7.37 -16.84 8.86
N ASN A 90 -6.05 -16.90 8.72
CA ASN A 90 -5.35 -18.11 8.29
C ASN A 90 -5.00 -19.02 9.49
N GLU A 91 -4.40 -20.16 9.21
CA GLU A 91 -4.01 -21.16 10.22
C GLU A 91 -2.94 -20.65 11.20
N ASN A 92 -2.16 -19.64 10.80
CA ASN A 92 -1.10 -19.02 11.61
C ASN A 92 -1.60 -17.85 12.47
N ASN A 93 -2.91 -17.73 12.68
CA ASN A 93 -3.54 -16.61 13.38
C ASN A 93 -3.22 -15.24 12.75
N LYS A 94 -3.15 -15.16 11.41
CA LYS A 94 -2.91 -13.92 10.65
C LYS A 94 -4.10 -13.58 9.76
N CYS A 95 -4.46 -12.30 9.71
CA CYS A 95 -5.51 -11.79 8.85
C CYS A 95 -5.02 -11.63 7.42
N CYS A 96 -5.62 -12.39 6.51
CA CYS A 96 -5.29 -12.41 5.10
C CYS A 96 -6.44 -11.89 4.24
N PRO A 97 -6.17 -11.03 3.24
CA PRO A 97 -7.20 -10.54 2.33
C PRO A 97 -7.82 -11.69 1.53
N THR A 98 -9.12 -11.64 1.30
CA THR A 98 -9.79 -12.63 0.47
C THR A 98 -9.43 -12.46 -1.00
N LYS A 99 -9.49 -13.57 -1.74
CA LYS A 99 -9.32 -13.58 -3.20
C LYS A 99 -10.27 -12.62 -3.91
N ASP A 100 -11.55 -12.61 -3.54
CA ASP A 100 -12.55 -11.71 -4.13
C ASP A 100 -12.21 -10.23 -3.91
N TYR A 101 -11.66 -9.90 -2.74
CA TYR A 101 -11.22 -8.56 -2.44
C TYR A 101 -10.02 -8.16 -3.29
N ILE A 102 -8.96 -8.97 -3.31
CA ILE A 102 -7.77 -8.71 -4.14
C ILE A 102 -8.19 -8.51 -5.60
N CYS A 103 -9.00 -9.41 -6.14
CA CYS A 103 -9.39 -9.39 -7.55
C CYS A 103 -10.43 -8.31 -7.92
N SER A 104 -10.98 -7.59 -6.94
CA SER A 104 -11.87 -6.45 -7.13
C SER A 104 -11.19 -5.10 -6.89
N LEU A 105 -9.95 -5.08 -6.39
CA LEU A 105 -9.19 -3.85 -6.20
C LEU A 105 -8.96 -3.15 -7.56
N PRO A 106 -9.01 -1.80 -7.58
CA PRO A 106 -8.69 -1.05 -8.79
C PRO A 106 -7.23 -1.25 -9.19
N VAL A 107 -6.91 -1.01 -10.46
CA VAL A 107 -5.52 -1.01 -10.91
C VAL A 107 -4.81 0.22 -10.34
N THR A 108 -3.65 0.02 -9.70
CA THR A 108 -2.85 1.11 -9.15
C THR A 108 -1.41 1.00 -9.61
N SER A 109 -0.93 2.01 -10.35
CA SER A 109 0.46 2.08 -10.83
C SER A 109 1.48 2.29 -9.72
N GLY A 110 1.04 2.66 -8.52
CA GLY A 110 1.92 2.99 -7.41
C GLY A 110 2.58 4.35 -7.60
N SER A 111 3.71 4.54 -6.94
CA SER A 111 4.47 5.79 -6.97
C SER A 111 5.76 5.64 -7.75
N GLU A 112 6.09 6.67 -8.52
CA GLU A 112 7.36 6.76 -9.23
C GLU A 112 8.47 7.15 -8.26
N ILE A 113 9.27 6.17 -7.83
CA ILE A 113 10.47 6.42 -7.02
C ILE A 113 11.65 6.82 -7.92
N THR A 114 11.72 6.24 -9.13
CA THR A 114 12.74 6.56 -10.12
C THR A 114 12.08 6.84 -11.46
N VAL A 115 12.30 8.03 -12.01
CA VAL A 115 11.61 8.64 -13.17
C VAL A 115 11.73 7.84 -14.49
N LEU A 116 12.40 6.67 -14.48
CA LEU A 116 12.76 5.92 -15.69
C LEU A 116 12.42 4.43 -15.63
N LYS A 117 11.85 3.92 -14.53
CA LYS A 117 11.67 2.47 -14.37
C LYS A 117 10.21 2.07 -14.21
N HIS A 118 9.62 1.61 -15.30
CA HIS A 118 8.26 1.07 -15.31
C HIS A 118 8.30 -0.45 -15.55
N TYR A 119 7.57 -1.18 -14.73
CA TYR A 119 7.43 -2.63 -14.83
C TYR A 119 6.07 -2.97 -15.44
N GLY A 120 6.08 -3.80 -16.48
CA GLY A 120 4.85 -4.39 -16.98
C GLY A 120 4.27 -5.38 -15.99
N ARG A 121 3.03 -5.17 -15.56
CA ARG A 121 2.30 -6.03 -14.61
C ARG A 121 0.90 -6.32 -15.13
N TYR A 122 0.23 -7.28 -14.51
CA TYR A 122 -1.13 -7.68 -14.86
C TYR A 122 -2.06 -7.47 -13.68
N ALA A 123 -3.29 -7.05 -13.94
CA ALA A 123 -4.30 -6.86 -12.92
C ALA A 123 -5.66 -7.34 -13.44
N HIS A 124 -6.45 -7.96 -12.58
CA HIS A 124 -7.78 -8.43 -12.93
C HIS A 124 -8.76 -7.27 -13.03
N GLN A 125 -9.60 -7.31 -14.07
CA GLN A 125 -10.69 -6.37 -14.31
C GLN A 125 -12.03 -7.14 -14.29
N PRO A 126 -12.81 -7.05 -13.20
CA PRO A 126 -14.05 -7.83 -13.05
C PRO A 126 -15.04 -7.62 -14.19
N HIS A 127 -15.19 -6.37 -14.67
CA HIS A 127 -16.12 -6.05 -15.76
C HIS A 127 -15.75 -6.69 -17.09
N LEU A 128 -14.46 -6.91 -17.32
CA LEU A 128 -13.96 -7.60 -18.52
C LEU A 128 -13.80 -9.10 -18.28
N ARG A 129 -13.91 -9.55 -17.03
CA ARG A 129 -13.61 -10.90 -16.58
C ARG A 129 -12.27 -11.39 -17.13
N ASN A 130 -11.27 -10.52 -17.09
CA ASN A 130 -9.97 -10.77 -17.72
C ASN A 130 -8.85 -10.01 -16.98
N CYS A 131 -7.60 -10.40 -17.23
CA CYS A 131 -6.42 -9.73 -16.72
C CYS A 131 -5.84 -8.78 -17.78
N ILE A 132 -5.69 -7.50 -17.43
CA ILE A 132 -5.11 -6.48 -18.31
C ILE A 132 -3.68 -6.17 -17.90
N ARG A 133 -2.83 -5.83 -18.89
CA ARG A 133 -1.47 -5.36 -18.62
C ARG A 133 -1.48 -3.86 -18.28
N PHE A 134 -0.74 -3.46 -17.26
CA PHE A 134 -0.54 -2.06 -16.86
C PHE A 134 0.92 -1.75 -16.51
N SER A 135 1.24 -0.46 -16.37
CA SER A 135 2.55 0.02 -15.93
C SER A 135 2.57 0.21 -14.42
N TYR A 136 3.45 -0.51 -13.73
CA TYR A 136 3.72 -0.38 -12.30
C TYR A 136 5.05 0.36 -12.10
N PHE A 137 5.07 1.36 -11.24
CA PHE A 137 6.23 2.24 -11.04
C PHE A 137 7.23 1.73 -10.00
N GLY A 138 6.97 0.54 -9.46
CA GLY A 138 7.93 -0.18 -8.64
C GLY A 138 7.80 0.03 -7.15
N SER A 139 6.91 0.91 -6.69
CA SER A 139 6.62 1.04 -5.25
C SER A 139 5.15 1.29 -4.94
N GLY A 140 4.67 0.74 -3.83
CA GLY A 140 3.29 0.80 -3.39
C GLY A 140 2.35 0.00 -4.28
N GLY A 141 1.26 0.63 -4.71
CA GLY A 141 0.19 -0.08 -5.42
C GLY A 141 -0.70 -0.86 -4.46
N ASN A 142 -1.30 -1.93 -4.96
CA ASN A 142 -2.16 -2.80 -4.15
C ASN A 142 -2.05 -4.26 -4.63
N PHE A 143 -2.67 -5.18 -3.90
CA PHE A 143 -2.52 -6.62 -4.14
C PHE A 143 -2.95 -7.11 -5.54
N ASN A 144 -3.77 -6.36 -6.29
CA ASN A 144 -4.14 -6.66 -7.69
C ASN A 144 -3.02 -6.27 -8.66
N ASN A 145 -1.86 -6.90 -8.48
CA ASN A 145 -0.63 -6.61 -9.22
C ASN A 145 0.19 -7.89 -9.39
N PHE A 146 -0.01 -8.57 -10.50
CA PHE A 146 0.61 -9.86 -10.81
C PHE A 146 1.76 -9.71 -11.79
N ARG A 147 2.83 -10.49 -11.60
CA ARG A 147 3.99 -10.47 -12.49
C ARG A 147 3.68 -10.99 -13.89
N THR A 148 2.83 -12.02 -13.99
CA THR A 148 2.45 -12.62 -15.26
C THR A 148 0.94 -12.68 -15.45
N TYR A 149 0.49 -12.73 -16.70
CA TYR A 149 -0.91 -12.94 -17.05
C TYR A 149 -1.45 -14.26 -16.48
N ILE A 150 -0.61 -15.30 -16.48
CA ILE A 150 -0.98 -16.64 -16.01
C ILE A 150 -1.23 -16.61 -14.50
N ASP A 151 -0.38 -15.93 -13.72
CA ASP A 151 -0.57 -15.80 -12.27
C ASP A 151 -1.87 -15.06 -11.95
N CYS A 152 -2.13 -13.95 -12.65
CA CYS A 152 -3.38 -13.21 -12.51
C CYS A 152 -4.60 -14.08 -12.85
N LYS A 153 -4.55 -14.82 -13.96
CA LYS A 153 -5.65 -15.68 -14.39
C LYS A 153 -5.90 -16.82 -13.39
N ARG A 154 -4.85 -17.54 -12.98
CA ARG A 154 -4.95 -18.61 -11.98
C ARG A 154 -5.51 -18.08 -10.66
N PHE A 155 -5.00 -16.94 -10.22
CA PHE A 155 -5.41 -16.37 -8.95
C PHE A 155 -6.84 -15.83 -8.99
N CYS A 156 -7.24 -15.07 -10.01
CA CYS A 156 -8.52 -14.35 -10.02
C CYS A 156 -9.65 -14.98 -10.84
N MET A 157 -9.34 -15.90 -11.77
CA MET A 157 -10.31 -16.38 -12.76
C MET A 157 -10.55 -17.89 -12.71
N GLU A 158 -9.61 -18.66 -12.16
CA GLU A 158 -9.78 -20.10 -11.93
C GLU A 158 -10.42 -20.32 -10.55
N SER A 159 -11.36 -21.25 -10.47
CA SER A 159 -12.18 -21.56 -9.27
C SER A 159 -11.78 -22.88 -8.66
#